data_AF-A0A350XZ12-F1
#
_entry.id   AF-A0A350XZ12-F1
#
_cell.length_a   1.000
_cell.length_b   1.000
_cell.length_c   1.000
_cell.angle_alpha   90.00
_cell.angle_beta   90.00
_cell.angle_gamma   90.00
#
_symmetry.space_group_name_H-M   'P 1'
#
loop_
_entity.id
_entity.type
_entity.pdbx_description
1 polymer ?
#
loop_
_entity_poly.entity_id
_entity_poly.type
_entity_poly.pdbx_seq_one_letter_code
_entity_poly.pdbx_strand_id
1 'polypeptide(L)'
;MSFTKIKLISNGQQFRYGDSITEYEIESDLPEEDILKYCTTALVRCSTPAGEEETPFAPFYEFRKTSENTYIYRVTTPYCD
;
A
#
# COMPACT_ATOMS: atom_id res chain seq x y z
N MET A 1 0.44 -2.42 20.21
CA MET A 1 1.05 -1.75 19.07
C MET A 1 0.08 -0.67 18.63
N SER A 2 0.43 0.59 18.74
CA SER A 2 -0.50 1.69 18.47
C SER A 2 -0.01 2.46 17.26
N PHE A 3 -0.81 2.48 16.19
CA PHE A 3 -0.60 3.39 15.07
C PHE A 3 -1.01 4.79 15.52
N THR A 4 -0.19 5.79 15.21
CA THR A 4 -0.48 7.18 15.57
C THR A 4 -1.60 7.70 14.68
N LYS A 5 -1.52 7.42 13.37
CA LYS A 5 -2.54 7.83 12.40
C LYS A 5 -2.46 6.99 11.13
N ILE A 6 -3.62 6.65 10.57
CA ILE A 6 -3.72 6.07 9.22
C ILE A 6 -4.73 6.92 8.45
N LYS A 7 -4.30 7.48 7.33
CA LYS A 7 -5.11 8.34 6.48
C LYS A 7 -5.17 7.75 5.08
N LEU A 8 -6.38 7.54 4.58
CA LEU A 8 -6.58 7.22 3.17
C LEU A 8 -6.40 8.50 2.34
N ILE A 9 -5.42 8.50 1.44
CA ILE A 9 -5.13 9.63 0.55
C ILE A 9 -5.94 9.51 -0.73
N SER A 10 -5.97 8.30 -1.30
CA SER A 10 -6.68 8.03 -2.55
C SER A 10 -7.16 6.59 -2.56
N ASN A 11 -8.38 6.37 -3.06
CA ASN A 11 -8.90 5.04 -3.35
C ASN A 11 -9.82 5.15 -4.54
N GLY A 12 -9.44 4.51 -5.65
CA GLY A 12 -10.27 4.50 -6.84
C GLY A 12 -9.57 3.93 -8.05
N GLN A 13 -10.32 3.86 -9.14
CA GLN A 13 -9.79 3.48 -10.44
C GLN A 13 -9.21 4.70 -11.15
N GLN A 14 -8.01 4.57 -11.71
CA GLN A 14 -7.41 5.65 -12.50
C GLN A 14 -8.17 5.86 -13.82
N PHE A 15 -8.75 4.80 -14.38
CA PHE A 15 -9.52 4.82 -15.62
C PHE A 15 -10.75 3.91 -15.54
N ARG A 16 -11.74 4.14 -16.42
CA ARG A 16 -13.02 3.40 -16.46
C ARG A 16 -12.86 1.86 -16.56
N TYR A 17 -11.72 1.39 -17.07
CA TYR A 17 -11.31 -0.02 -17.14
C TYR A 17 -9.81 -0.14 -16.80
N GLY A 18 -9.38 0.60 -15.78
CA GLY A 18 -7.97 0.67 -15.38
C GLY A 18 -7.76 0.15 -13.96
N ASP A 19 -6.49 0.03 -13.62
CA ASP A 19 -6.05 -0.47 -12.32
C ASP A 19 -6.64 0.38 -11.19
N SER A 20 -6.98 -0.31 -10.10
CA SER A 20 -7.44 0.34 -8.88
C SER A 20 -6.23 0.67 -8.02
N ILE A 21 -6.07 1.95 -7.67
CA ILE A 21 -4.98 2.42 -6.84
C ILE A 21 -5.55 2.83 -5.49
N THR A 22 -4.93 2.31 -4.44
CA THR A 22 -5.23 2.68 -3.07
C THR A 22 -3.98 3.17 -2.38
N GLU A 23 -4.01 4.39 -1.86
CA GLU A 23 -2.87 5.05 -1.24
C GLU A 23 -3.20 5.46 0.20
N TYR A 24 -2.32 5.08 1.12
CA TYR A 24 -2.40 5.36 2.54
C TYR A 24 -1.17 6.14 3.00
N GLU A 25 -1.41 7.13 3.83
CA GLU A 25 -0.40 7.81 4.63
C GLU A 25 -0.50 7.28 6.07
N ILE A 26 0.59 6.72 6.56
CA ILE A 26 0.67 6.07 7.87
C ILE A 26 1.69 6.82 8.70
N GLU A 27 1.27 7.27 9.87
CA GLU A 27 2.12 7.87 10.88
C GLU A 27 2.27 6.89 12.05
N SER A 28 3.51 6.51 12.36
CA SER A 28 3.81 5.57 13.42
C SER A 28 5.27 5.66 13.89
N ASP A 29 5.46 5.44 15.19
CA ASP A 29 6.76 5.25 15.84
C ASP A 29 7.26 3.79 15.80
N LEU A 30 6.50 2.90 15.16
CA LEU A 30 6.89 1.50 15.02
C LEU A 30 8.03 1.34 13.99
N PRO A 31 8.82 0.26 14.08
CA PRO A 31 9.78 -0.07 13.04
C PRO A 31 9.05 -0.35 11.72
N GLU A 32 9.72 -0.01 10.61
CA GLU A 32 9.23 -0.19 9.24
C GLU A 32 8.66 -1.60 8.99
N GLU A 33 9.34 -2.64 9.48
CA GLU A 33 8.92 -4.03 9.28
C GLU A 33 7.54 -4.34 9.88
N ASP A 34 7.25 -3.83 11.09
CA ASP A 34 5.95 -4.01 11.73
C ASP A 34 4.85 -3.22 11.01
N ILE A 35 5.18 -2.01 10.54
CA ILE A 35 4.26 -1.16 9.76
C ILE A 35 3.93 -1.85 8.45
N LEU A 36 4.94 -2.32 7.71
CA LEU A 36 4.77 -3.00 6.44
C LEU A 36 3.97 -4.30 6.62
N LYS A 37 4.28 -5.09 7.65
CA LYS A 37 3.52 -6.31 7.98
C LYS A 37 2.06 -5.99 8.26
N TYR A 38 1.78 -4.93 9.01
CA TYR A 38 0.40 -4.49 9.23
C TYR A 38 -0.28 -4.04 7.94
N CYS A 39 0.43 -3.28 7.09
CA CYS A 39 -0.12 -2.80 5.83
C CYS A 39 -0.51 -3.96 4.90
N THR A 40 0.40 -4.93 4.74
CA THR A 40 0.25 -6.10 3.86
C THR A 40 -0.69 -7.17 4.41
N THR A 41 -1.04 -7.17 5.69
CA THR A 41 -1.92 -8.18 6.30
C THR A 41 -3.28 -7.64 6.73
N ALA A 42 -3.34 -6.43 7.30
CA ALA A 42 -4.53 -5.86 7.90
C ALA A 42 -5.18 -4.73 7.08
N LEU A 43 -4.39 -3.89 6.41
CA LEU A 43 -4.93 -2.79 5.57
C LEU A 43 -5.37 -3.29 4.20
N VAL A 44 -4.42 -3.72 3.38
CA VAL A 44 -4.70 -4.28 2.06
C VAL A 44 -3.80 -5.48 1.87
N ARG A 45 -4.43 -6.65 1.70
CA ARG A 45 -3.69 -7.89 1.54
C ARG A 45 -2.95 -7.90 0.21
N CYS A 46 -1.65 -7.66 0.27
CA CYS A 46 -0.77 -7.68 -0.89
C CYS A 46 0.61 -8.19 -0.45
N SER A 47 1.14 -9.20 -1.13
CA SER A 47 2.41 -9.84 -0.77
C SER A 47 3.52 -9.56 -1.78
N THR A 48 3.20 -8.93 -2.91
CA THR A 48 4.15 -8.65 -3.98
C THR A 48 4.59 -7.19 -3.89
N PRO A 49 5.85 -6.89 -3.56
CA PRO A 49 6.38 -5.54 -3.67
C PRO A 49 6.56 -5.15 -5.15
N ALA A 50 6.45 -3.85 -5.44
CA ALA A 50 6.70 -3.32 -6.77
C ALA A 50 8.15 -3.62 -7.22
N GLY A 51 8.30 -4.16 -8.43
CA GLY A 51 9.60 -4.48 -9.03
C GLY A 51 10.09 -5.92 -8.81
N GLU A 52 9.42 -6.74 -8.01
CA GLU A 52 9.53 -8.21 -8.10
C GLU A 52 8.67 -8.73 -9.26
N GLU A 53 8.94 -9.94 -9.80
CA GLU A 53 8.29 -10.52 -10.99
C GLU A 53 6.81 -10.14 -11.10
N GLU A 54 6.55 -9.05 -11.84
CA GLU A 54 5.25 -8.43 -11.92
C GLU A 54 4.37 -9.34 -12.76
N THR A 55 3.70 -10.29 -12.11
CA THR A 55 2.67 -11.06 -12.80
C THR A 55 1.58 -10.07 -13.20
N PRO A 56 1.20 -9.98 -14.50
CA PRO A 56 0.34 -8.92 -15.03
C PRO A 56 -1.08 -8.87 -14.42
N PHE A 57 -1.42 -9.85 -13.58
CA PHE A 57 -2.72 -9.97 -12.93
C PHE A 57 -2.63 -10.01 -11.39
N ALA A 58 -1.45 -9.86 -10.80
CA ALA A 58 -1.35 -9.77 -9.34
C ALA A 58 -1.29 -8.31 -8.87
N PRO A 59 -1.96 -7.99 -7.75
CA PRO A 59 -1.74 -6.72 -7.08
C PRO A 59 -0.30 -6.63 -6.60
N PHE A 60 0.25 -5.42 -6.64
CA PHE A 60 1.55 -5.10 -6.08
C PHE A 60 1.46 -3.88 -5.17
N TYR A 61 2.40 -3.78 -4.23
CA TYR A 61 2.46 -2.65 -3.30
C TYR A 61 3.78 -1.90 -3.39
N GLU A 62 3.71 -0.60 -3.17
CA GLU A 62 4.84 0.29 -3.00
C GLU A 62 4.82 0.79 -1.55
N PHE A 63 5.91 0.59 -0.82
CA PHE A 63 6.07 1.14 0.52
C PHE A 63 7.26 2.11 0.52
N ARG A 64 7.01 3.35 0.95
CA ARG A 64 8.02 4.41 0.93
C ARG A 64 7.97 5.22 2.23
N LYS A 65 9.13 5.45 2.83
CA LYS A 65 9.28 6.39 3.94
C LYS A 65 9.36 7.83 3.41
N THR A 66 8.47 8.70 3.88
CA THR A 66 8.39 10.11 3.47
C THR A 66 8.97 11.06 4.52
N SER A 67 8.88 10.71 5.80
CA SER A 67 9.44 11.48 6.92
C SER A 67 9.82 10.56 8.08
N GLU A 68 10.39 11.11 9.16
CA GLU A 68 10.93 10.34 10.29
C GLU A 68 9.93 9.30 10.83
N ASN A 69 8.66 9.69 10.96
CA ASN A 69 7.57 8.84 11.46
C ASN A 69 6.41 8.68 10.46
N THR A 70 6.60 9.07 9.19
CA THR A 70 5.52 9.05 8.17
C THR A 70 5.91 8.19 6.97
N TYR A 71 4.99 7.30 6.58
CA TYR A 71 5.15 6.31 5.54
C TYR A 71 3.98 6.38 4.55
N ILE A 72 4.26 6.11 3.28
CA ILE A 72 3.27 5.97 2.23
C ILE A 72 3.21 4.50 1.84
N TYR A 73 2.01 3.95 1.87
CA TYR A 73 1.71 2.60 1.38
C TYR A 73 0.71 2.70 0.24
N ARG A 74 1.14 2.34 -0.97
CA ARG A 74 0.32 2.38 -2.18
C ARG A 74 0.16 0.97 -2.72
N VAL A 75 -1.09 0.56 -2.97
CA VAL A 75 -1.41 -0.73 -3.58
C VAL A 75 -2.08 -0.49 -4.91
N THR A 76 -1.52 -1.11 -5.95
CA THR A 76 -2.09 -1.12 -7.29
C THR A 76 -2.66 -2.51 -7.52
N THR A 77 -3.97 -2.58 -7.73
CA THR A 77 -4.68 -3.81 -8.05
C THR A 77 -5.03 -3.79 -9.54
N PRO A 78 -4.51 -4.72 -10.34
CA PRO A 78 -4.80 -4.74 -11.76
C PRO A 78 -6.29 -4.97 -12.00
N TYR A 79 -6.83 -4.31 -13.02
CA TYR A 79 -8.20 -4.58 -13.45
C TYR A 79 -8.26 -5.97 -14.10
N CYS A 80 -9.01 -6.89 -13.51
CA CYS A 80 -9.24 -8.22 -14.04
C CYS A 80 -10.74 -8.37 -14.36
N ASP A 81 -11.08 -8.34 -15.65
CA ASP A 81 -12.42 -8.67 -16.18
C ASP A 81 -12.47 -10.13 -16.63
#